data_AF-A0A7S0ZHX7-F1
#
_entry.id   AF-A0A7S0ZHX7-F1
#
_cell.length_a   1.000
_cell.length_b   1.000
_cell.length_c   1.000
_cell.angle_alpha   90.00
_cell.angle_beta   90.00
_cell.angle_gamma   90.00
#
_symmetry.space_group_name_H-M   'P 1'
#
loop_
_entity.id
_entity.type
_entity.pdbx_description
1 polymer ?
#
loop_
_entity_poly.entity_id
_entity_poly.type
_entity_poly.pdbx_seq_one_letter_code
_entity_poly.pdbx_strand_id
1 'polypeptide(L)'
;VTSLEHICKLGSLCGTLDYIIDLCRESRIDGLYLSALLHSTQNEIHKYRDFVCQLESQLNSKAIAGLLAIESAMQQWYIILPALVDLVQTVFHAYQSGNGSVKSVLNCVRASACAFPTDFSACFINILKACHVPLKVQLQTWLISSILYDPFDEFYFTKSSSSQNEFDFILCPDKLSNEFSDSFYKQLLLIGTRSLKIRVLGGVQETQTPETNIPELDLLCVDPLESIAQVESAVHQRYLSVADQLGALLNPELFVNQLDVIRETVLFGRRDLWCSFFALYSTKQFENATQTELEFELNQILKIAADKVGFLGEHAFKTLRIVVSSEVHSEFTFSLPSQWKFITTDFDVRWPFTEFLHTKHIVRLGILWKLLFGISNSEQAIVSCWISLNRAYQNGLKSSHGSLLCLSEMRFLISFRNQMASAIYDLNKHLQMDTISILYNNLLQSIHKMPHNYEKITSAVDSFITTVYNRSLMNSSIACKIIHDLLSLSFSVSLKISHTIDAHV
;
A
#
# COMPACT_ATOMS: atom_id res chain seq x y z
N VAL A 1 50.32 -44.40 0.65
CA VAL A 1 49.78 -43.95 -0.65
C VAL A 1 48.48 -43.19 -0.43
N THR A 2 47.50 -43.79 0.23
CA THR A 2 46.22 -43.15 0.62
C THR A 2 46.38 -41.80 1.35
N SER A 3 47.23 -41.71 2.37
CA SER A 3 47.46 -40.46 3.11
C SER A 3 48.10 -39.33 2.27
N LEU A 4 48.95 -39.67 1.29
CA LEU A 4 49.54 -38.69 0.38
C LEU A 4 48.50 -38.18 -0.64
N GLU A 5 47.65 -39.08 -1.15
CA GLU A 5 46.53 -38.71 -2.02
C GLU A 5 45.55 -37.76 -1.32
N HIS A 6 45.25 -38.00 -0.03
CA HIS A 6 44.42 -37.12 0.77
C HIS A 6 45.03 -35.71 0.91
N ILE A 7 46.33 -35.60 1.21
CA ILE A 7 47.00 -34.30 1.34
C ILE A 7 47.07 -33.57 -0.02
N CYS A 8 47.36 -34.29 -1.11
CA CYS A 8 47.33 -33.73 -2.46
C CYS A 8 45.93 -33.20 -2.83
N LYS A 9 44.87 -33.90 -2.39
CA LYS A 9 43.49 -33.45 -2.61
C LYS A 9 43.22 -32.12 -1.92
N LEU A 10 43.69 -31.90 -0.69
CA LEU A 10 43.57 -30.59 -0.02
C LEU A 10 44.27 -29.47 -0.81
N GLY A 11 45.49 -29.72 -1.29
CA GLY A 11 46.20 -28.76 -2.13
C GLY A 11 45.46 -28.43 -3.43
N SER A 12 44.84 -29.43 -4.07
CA SER A 12 44.02 -29.22 -5.27
C SER A 12 42.76 -28.41 -5.01
N LEU A 13 42.13 -28.57 -3.84
CA LEU A 13 40.95 -27.80 -3.44
C LEU A 13 41.29 -26.33 -3.20
N CYS A 14 42.43 -26.05 -2.56
CA CYS A 14 42.92 -24.68 -2.42
C CYS A 14 43.19 -24.03 -3.78
N GLY A 15 43.86 -24.74 -4.69
CA GLY A 15 44.09 -24.25 -6.06
C GLY A 15 42.78 -24.01 -6.83
N THR A 16 41.76 -24.84 -6.58
CA THR A 16 40.42 -24.66 -7.18
C THR A 16 39.73 -23.41 -6.62
N LEU A 17 39.83 -23.16 -5.31
CA LEU A 17 39.28 -21.94 -4.69
C LEU A 17 39.96 -20.68 -5.23
N ASP A 18 41.29 -20.66 -5.30
CA ASP A 18 42.05 -19.54 -5.87
C ASP A 18 41.63 -19.28 -7.32
N TYR A 19 41.51 -20.34 -8.14
CA TYR A 19 41.03 -20.24 -9.52
C TYR A 19 39.62 -19.63 -9.61
N ILE A 20 38.68 -20.06 -8.76
CA ILE A 20 37.31 -19.51 -8.78
C ILE A 20 37.32 -18.04 -8.35
N ILE A 21 38.11 -17.67 -7.35
CA ILE A 21 38.23 -16.27 -6.89
C ILE A 21 38.77 -15.38 -8.01
N ASP A 22 39.81 -15.83 -8.72
CA ASP A 22 40.38 -15.08 -9.84
C ASP A 22 39.41 -15.02 -11.03
N LEU A 23 38.72 -16.11 -11.33
CA LEU A 23 37.67 -16.14 -12.37
C LEU A 23 36.52 -15.16 -12.06
N CYS A 24 36.10 -15.04 -10.80
CA CYS A 24 35.10 -14.06 -10.38
C CYS A 24 35.57 -12.62 -10.63
N ARG A 25 36.85 -12.31 -10.38
CA ARG A 25 37.43 -10.98 -10.62
C ARG A 25 37.53 -10.66 -12.10
N GLU A 26 37.83 -11.64 -12.94
CA GLU A 26 37.98 -11.46 -14.39
C GLU A 26 36.63 -11.38 -15.12
N SER A 27 35.61 -12.09 -14.63
CA SER A 27 34.31 -12.25 -15.31
C SER A 27 33.37 -11.03 -15.21
N ARG A 28 33.76 -9.93 -14.54
CA ARG A 28 32.93 -8.73 -14.29
C ARG A 28 31.58 -9.04 -13.62
N ILE A 29 31.49 -10.15 -12.90
CA ILE A 29 30.34 -10.46 -12.07
C ILE A 29 30.54 -9.68 -10.77
N ASP A 30 30.02 -8.46 -10.77
CA ASP A 30 30.16 -7.55 -9.65
C ASP A 30 28.93 -7.66 -8.72
N GLY A 31 29.19 -7.78 -7.42
CA GLY A 31 28.18 -7.88 -6.38
C GLY A 31 28.77 -7.52 -5.02
N LEU A 32 28.05 -6.74 -4.21
CA LEU A 32 28.52 -6.32 -2.89
C LEU A 32 28.68 -7.55 -1.98
N TYR A 33 27.70 -8.44 -2.01
CA TYR A 33 27.68 -9.66 -1.21
C TYR A 33 28.67 -10.72 -1.72
N LEU A 34 28.79 -10.86 -3.04
CA LEU A 34 29.78 -11.74 -3.64
C LEU A 34 31.21 -11.29 -3.30
N SER A 35 31.50 -9.99 -3.39
CA SER A 35 32.83 -9.46 -3.05
C SER A 35 33.19 -9.68 -1.57
N ALA A 36 32.23 -9.49 -0.67
CA ALA A 36 32.41 -9.77 0.75
C ALA A 36 32.66 -11.26 1.01
N LEU A 37 31.91 -12.14 0.34
CA LEU A 37 32.12 -13.58 0.41
C LEU A 37 33.52 -13.95 -0.07
N LEU A 38 33.93 -13.53 -1.27
CA LEU A 38 35.23 -13.84 -1.86
C LEU A 38 36.40 -13.32 -1.01
N HIS A 39 36.26 -12.13 -0.42
CA HIS A 39 37.27 -11.59 0.49
C HIS A 39 37.38 -12.43 1.77
N SER A 40 36.25 -12.84 2.35
CA SER A 40 36.23 -13.67 3.55
C SER A 40 36.76 -15.09 3.32
N THR A 41 36.44 -15.70 2.17
CA THR A 41 36.97 -17.02 1.81
C THR A 41 38.47 -16.95 1.55
N GLN A 42 38.96 -15.88 0.92
CA GLN A 42 40.39 -15.64 0.76
C GLN A 42 41.10 -15.56 2.12
N ASN A 43 40.53 -14.90 3.12
CA ASN A 43 41.10 -14.84 4.47
C ASN A 43 41.17 -16.23 5.13
N GLU A 44 40.18 -17.10 4.93
CA GLU A 44 40.23 -18.48 5.44
C GLU A 44 41.27 -19.34 4.70
N ILE A 45 41.46 -19.14 3.39
CA ILE A 45 42.56 -19.77 2.63
C ILE A 45 43.93 -19.30 3.16
N HIS A 46 44.07 -18.03 3.54
CA HIS A 46 45.30 -17.54 4.16
C HIS A 46 45.59 -18.23 5.50
N LYS A 47 44.58 -18.46 6.35
CA LYS A 47 44.76 -19.25 7.60
C LYS A 47 45.22 -20.68 7.33
N TYR A 48 44.72 -21.32 6.26
CA TYR A 48 45.23 -22.63 5.83
C TYR A 48 46.71 -22.55 5.43
N ARG A 49 47.10 -21.55 4.64
CA ARG A 49 48.50 -21.36 4.22
C ARG A 49 49.43 -21.11 5.41
N ASP A 50 49.00 -20.30 6.38
CA ASP A 50 49.75 -20.05 7.61
C ASP A 50 49.90 -21.34 8.44
N PHE A 51 48.83 -22.15 8.53
CA PHE A 51 48.87 -23.46 9.18
C PHE A 51 49.85 -24.42 8.49
N VAL A 52 49.90 -24.44 7.16
CA VAL A 52 50.89 -25.23 6.41
C VAL A 52 52.32 -24.76 6.68
N CYS A 53 52.55 -23.45 6.75
CA CYS A 53 53.87 -22.89 7.10
C CYS A 53 54.28 -23.26 8.54
N GLN A 54 53.34 -23.26 9.48
CA GLN A 54 53.59 -23.73 10.84
C GLN A 54 53.94 -25.21 10.89
N LEU A 55 53.22 -26.06 10.16
CA LEU A 55 53.55 -27.48 10.02
C LEU A 55 54.96 -27.68 9.43
N GLU A 56 55.34 -26.91 8.42
CA GLU A 56 56.69 -26.94 7.85
C GLU A 56 57.76 -26.60 8.91
N SER A 57 57.53 -25.57 9.72
CA SER A 57 58.44 -25.20 10.81
C SER A 57 58.56 -26.29 11.89
N GLN A 58 57.46 -27.01 12.18
CA GLN A 58 57.41 -28.11 13.14
C GLN A 58 58.11 -29.38 12.60
N LEU A 59 58.05 -29.60 11.28
CA LEU A 59 58.82 -30.66 10.61
C LEU A 59 60.32 -30.35 10.63
N ASN A 60 60.70 -29.11 10.33
CA ASN A 60 62.11 -28.67 10.34
C ASN A 60 62.74 -28.74 11.74
N SER A 61 61.96 -28.48 12.79
CA SER A 61 62.38 -28.63 14.19
C SER A 61 62.31 -30.07 14.72
N LYS A 62 61.88 -31.05 13.90
CA LYS A 62 61.63 -32.47 14.26
C LYS A 62 60.62 -32.67 15.40
N ALA A 63 59.77 -31.68 15.69
CA ALA A 63 58.73 -31.77 16.71
C ALA A 63 57.63 -32.76 16.32
N ILE A 64 57.40 -32.93 15.02
CA ILE A 64 56.46 -33.89 14.44
C ILE A 64 57.24 -34.87 13.57
N ALA A 65 57.04 -36.16 13.79
CA ALA A 65 57.67 -37.22 13.00
C ALA A 65 56.60 -38.14 12.39
N GLY A 66 56.56 -38.20 11.05
CA GLY A 66 55.74 -39.16 10.30
C GLY A 66 54.49 -38.57 9.63
N LEU A 67 54.12 -39.18 8.50
CA LEU A 67 53.03 -38.75 7.63
C LEU A 67 51.65 -38.79 8.32
N LEU A 68 51.45 -39.75 9.24
CA LEU A 68 50.22 -39.89 10.04
C LEU A 68 49.99 -38.69 10.97
N ALA A 69 51.06 -38.12 11.53
CA ALA A 69 50.94 -36.96 12.42
C ALA A 69 50.55 -35.70 11.63
N ILE A 70 51.07 -35.55 10.41
CA ILE A 70 50.66 -34.49 9.47
C ILE A 70 49.18 -34.68 9.08
N GLU A 71 48.76 -35.90 8.75
CA GLU A 71 47.38 -36.21 8.39
C GLU A 71 46.42 -35.92 9.56
N SER A 72 46.79 -36.28 10.80
CA SER A 72 46.00 -35.94 12.00
C SER A 72 45.90 -34.43 12.24
N ALA A 73 46.99 -33.68 11.99
CA ALA A 73 46.97 -32.23 12.14
C ALA A 73 46.08 -31.54 11.10
N MET A 74 45.99 -32.10 9.89
CA MET A 74 45.17 -31.56 8.79
C MET A 74 43.68 -31.94 8.86
N GLN A 75 43.24 -32.78 9.82
CA GLN A 75 41.85 -33.30 9.89
C GLN A 75 40.77 -32.22 9.78
N GLN A 76 40.99 -31.04 10.37
CA GLN A 76 40.00 -29.96 10.34
C GLN A 76 39.76 -29.41 8.93
N TRP A 77 40.81 -29.34 8.12
CA TRP A 77 40.76 -28.79 6.77
C TRP A 77 40.13 -29.73 5.74
N TYR A 78 40.09 -31.04 6.02
CA TYR A 78 39.37 -32.01 5.20
C TYR A 78 37.85 -31.82 5.19
N ILE A 79 37.32 -31.14 6.20
CA ILE A 79 35.88 -30.83 6.28
C ILE A 79 35.63 -29.42 5.74
N ILE A 80 36.46 -28.45 6.15
CA ILE A 80 36.26 -27.04 5.83
C ILE A 80 36.48 -26.75 4.33
N LEU A 81 37.58 -27.22 3.72
CA LEU A 81 37.92 -26.85 2.33
C LEU A 81 36.92 -27.38 1.29
N PRO A 82 36.48 -28.65 1.30
CA PRO A 82 35.45 -29.12 0.37
C PRO A 82 34.14 -28.33 0.52
N ALA A 83 33.71 -28.09 1.76
CA ALA A 83 32.48 -27.35 2.03
C ALA A 83 32.57 -25.88 1.58
N LEU A 84 33.76 -25.26 1.65
CA LEU A 84 34.00 -23.93 1.07
C LEU A 84 33.95 -23.93 -0.46
N VAL A 85 34.52 -24.94 -1.12
CA VAL A 85 34.44 -25.09 -2.58
C VAL A 85 32.99 -25.20 -3.03
N ASP A 86 32.21 -26.07 -2.39
CA ASP A 86 30.79 -26.26 -2.71
C ASP A 86 29.99 -24.96 -2.49
N LEU A 87 30.25 -24.25 -1.39
CA LEU A 87 29.61 -22.96 -1.10
C LEU A 87 29.92 -21.91 -2.16
N VAL A 88 31.20 -21.71 -2.50
CA VAL A 88 31.58 -20.67 -3.48
C VAL A 88 31.06 -21.04 -4.87
N GLN A 89 31.10 -22.31 -5.27
CA GLN A 89 30.57 -22.76 -6.56
C GLN A 89 29.05 -22.57 -6.66
N THR A 90 28.29 -22.92 -5.62
CA THR A 90 26.83 -22.75 -5.62
C THR A 90 26.43 -21.27 -5.72
N VAL A 91 27.10 -20.40 -4.96
CA VAL A 91 26.87 -18.95 -5.04
C VAL A 91 27.28 -18.41 -6.41
N PHE A 92 28.45 -18.80 -6.92
CA PHE A 92 28.94 -18.34 -8.22
C PHE A 92 27.99 -18.72 -9.37
N HIS A 93 27.49 -19.95 -9.39
CA HIS A 93 26.48 -20.37 -10.38
C HIS A 93 25.17 -19.58 -10.25
N ALA A 94 24.74 -19.23 -9.04
CA ALA A 94 23.56 -18.39 -8.86
C ALA A 94 23.76 -17.00 -9.50
N TYR A 95 24.94 -16.38 -9.30
CA TYR A 95 25.30 -15.11 -9.92
C TYR A 95 25.40 -15.19 -11.45
N GLN A 96 26.01 -16.25 -12.00
CA GLN A 96 26.06 -16.46 -13.45
C GLN A 96 24.68 -16.60 -14.09
N SER A 97 23.72 -17.18 -13.36
CA SER A 97 22.34 -17.35 -13.83
C SER A 97 21.48 -16.08 -13.76
N GLY A 98 22.04 -14.96 -13.26
CA GLY A 98 21.30 -13.71 -13.03
C GLY A 98 20.42 -13.72 -11.77
N ASN A 99 20.52 -14.76 -10.94
CA ASN A 99 19.80 -14.88 -9.67
C ASN A 99 20.67 -14.53 -8.45
N GLY A 100 21.85 -13.96 -8.69
CA GLY A 100 22.74 -13.47 -7.64
C GLY A 100 22.05 -12.39 -6.83
N SER A 101 21.86 -12.64 -5.53
CA SER A 101 21.18 -11.74 -4.60
C SER A 101 21.63 -11.99 -3.17
N VAL A 102 21.26 -11.08 -2.26
CA VAL A 102 21.49 -11.23 -0.81
C VAL A 102 21.06 -12.63 -0.33
N LYS A 103 19.88 -13.08 -0.78
CA LYS A 103 19.32 -14.40 -0.46
C LYS A 103 20.26 -15.54 -0.82
N SER A 104 20.79 -15.52 -2.05
CA SER A 104 21.66 -16.59 -2.54
C SER A 104 22.93 -16.72 -1.69
N VAL A 105 23.50 -15.60 -1.24
CA VAL A 105 24.72 -15.61 -0.42
C VAL A 105 24.39 -15.97 1.02
N LEU A 106 23.49 -15.24 1.68
CA LEU A 106 23.24 -15.40 3.11
C LEU A 106 22.59 -16.76 3.44
N ASN A 107 21.61 -17.23 2.66
CA ASN A 107 20.99 -18.52 2.94
C ASN A 107 21.98 -19.68 2.75
N CYS A 108 22.84 -19.63 1.72
CA CYS A 108 23.85 -20.66 1.48
C CYS A 108 24.90 -20.68 2.60
N VAL A 109 25.44 -19.51 2.97
CA VAL A 109 26.45 -19.42 4.04
C VAL A 109 25.86 -19.83 5.39
N ARG A 110 24.63 -19.42 5.70
CA ARG A 110 23.94 -19.82 6.93
C ARG A 110 23.68 -21.32 6.97
N ALA A 111 23.20 -21.91 5.88
CA ALA A 111 22.98 -23.36 5.81
C ALA A 111 24.26 -24.14 6.11
N SER A 112 25.39 -23.70 5.55
CA SER A 112 26.70 -24.27 5.86
C SER A 112 27.11 -24.04 7.30
N ALA A 113 26.88 -22.85 7.88
CA ALA A 113 27.19 -22.59 9.29
C ALA A 113 26.40 -23.46 10.27
N CYS A 114 25.13 -23.77 9.96
CA CYS A 114 24.28 -24.62 10.80
C CYS A 114 24.50 -26.13 10.59
N ALA A 115 25.08 -26.54 9.46
CA ALA A 115 25.27 -27.96 9.12
C ALA A 115 26.41 -28.63 9.90
N PHE A 116 27.37 -27.85 10.41
CA PHE A 116 28.58 -28.39 11.06
C PHE A 116 28.60 -28.15 12.58
N PRO A 117 29.26 -29.04 13.35
CA PRO A 117 29.54 -28.82 14.77
C PRO A 117 30.33 -27.53 15.04
N THR A 118 30.27 -27.02 16.28
CA THR A 118 30.83 -25.73 16.72
C THR A 118 32.28 -25.48 16.31
N ASP A 119 33.10 -26.54 16.31
CA ASP A 119 34.53 -26.44 16.03
C ASP A 119 34.83 -26.11 14.55
N PHE A 120 33.92 -26.51 13.65
CA PHE A 120 34.05 -26.28 12.20
C PHE A 120 33.14 -25.15 11.71
N SER A 121 32.04 -24.87 12.42
CA SER A 121 31.12 -23.79 12.06
C SER A 121 31.74 -22.39 12.28
N ALA A 122 32.76 -22.26 13.12
CA ALA A 122 33.43 -20.98 13.37
C ALA A 122 33.95 -20.29 12.09
N CYS A 123 34.45 -21.06 11.12
CA CYS A 123 34.87 -20.56 9.80
C CYS A 123 33.68 -19.95 9.03
N PHE A 124 32.59 -20.70 8.91
CA PHE A 124 31.37 -20.25 8.22
C PHE A 124 30.67 -19.10 8.94
N ILE A 125 30.74 -19.05 10.27
CA ILE A 125 30.23 -17.93 11.07
C ILE A 125 31.04 -16.66 10.78
N ASN A 126 32.37 -16.74 10.67
CA ASN A 126 33.20 -15.59 10.30
C ASN A 126 32.90 -15.08 8.88
N ILE A 127 32.68 -16.01 7.95
CA ILE A 127 32.24 -15.68 6.58
C ILE A 127 30.86 -15.01 6.61
N LEU A 128 29.92 -15.52 7.40
CA LEU A 128 28.60 -14.93 7.57
C LEU A 128 28.68 -13.52 8.14
N LYS A 129 29.50 -13.29 9.17
CA LYS A 129 29.76 -11.96 9.74
C LYS A 129 30.27 -10.98 8.68
N ALA A 130 31.20 -11.41 7.82
CA ALA A 130 31.70 -10.59 6.73
C ALA A 130 30.61 -10.28 5.69
N CYS A 131 29.76 -11.25 5.35
CA CYS A 131 28.65 -11.06 4.41
C CYS A 131 27.52 -10.18 4.98
N HIS A 132 27.39 -10.07 6.30
CA HIS A 132 26.48 -9.14 6.95
C HIS A 132 26.96 -7.69 6.95
N VAL A 133 28.25 -7.41 6.71
CA VAL A 133 28.75 -6.02 6.69
C VAL A 133 28.07 -5.18 5.60
N PRO A 134 27.99 -5.60 4.32
CA PRO A 134 27.21 -4.88 3.31
C PRO A 134 25.73 -4.73 3.68
N LEU A 135 25.12 -5.80 4.22
CA LEU A 135 23.72 -5.77 4.66
C LEU A 135 23.48 -4.72 5.75
N LYS A 136 24.33 -4.70 6.77
CA LYS A 136 24.27 -3.72 7.85
C LYS A 136 24.33 -2.31 7.29
N VAL A 137 25.29 -2.02 6.41
CA VAL A 137 25.44 -0.68 5.82
C VAL A 137 24.18 -0.30 5.04
N GLN A 138 23.65 -1.20 4.21
CA GLN A 138 22.42 -0.95 3.45
C GLN A 138 21.19 -0.75 4.35
N LEU A 139 21.04 -1.56 5.41
CA LEU A 139 19.97 -1.39 6.39
C LEU A 139 20.11 -0.06 7.13
N GLN A 140 21.31 0.29 7.56
CA GLN A 140 21.59 1.53 8.29
C GLN A 140 21.31 2.77 7.42
N THR A 141 21.77 2.77 6.17
CA THR A 141 21.46 3.86 5.22
C THR A 141 19.97 3.94 4.94
N TRP A 142 19.28 2.82 4.81
CA TRP A 142 17.84 2.81 4.55
C TRP A 142 17.01 3.28 5.76
N LEU A 143 17.32 2.82 6.97
CA LEU A 143 16.58 3.11 8.19
C LEU A 143 16.78 4.54 8.71
N ILE A 144 17.99 5.08 8.56
CA ILE A 144 18.33 6.43 9.04
C ILE A 144 18.12 7.45 7.93
N SER A 145 18.70 7.19 6.77
CA SER A 145 18.77 8.16 5.68
C SER A 145 17.73 7.93 4.59
N SER A 146 17.01 6.80 4.57
CA SER A 146 16.02 6.46 3.53
C SER A 146 16.60 6.52 2.11
N ILE A 147 17.91 6.33 1.99
CA ILE A 147 18.63 6.23 0.73
C ILE A 147 18.97 4.76 0.54
N LEU A 148 18.52 4.21 -0.59
CA LEU A 148 18.89 2.88 -1.01
C LEU A 148 20.17 2.97 -1.86
N TYR A 149 21.29 2.53 -1.29
CA TYR A 149 22.53 2.35 -2.04
C TYR A 149 22.65 0.89 -2.48
N ASP A 150 22.19 0.60 -3.69
CA ASP A 150 22.22 -0.74 -4.26
C ASP A 150 22.58 -0.69 -5.76
N PRO A 151 23.89 -0.60 -6.09
CA PRO A 151 24.35 -0.47 -7.47
C PRO A 151 24.12 -1.73 -8.32
N PHE A 152 23.92 -2.90 -7.68
CA PHE A 152 23.80 -4.19 -8.36
C PHE A 152 22.38 -4.79 -8.29
N ASP A 153 21.40 -4.03 -7.75
CA ASP A 153 20.02 -4.50 -7.53
C ASP A 153 19.96 -5.84 -6.77
N GLU A 154 20.80 -6.00 -5.76
CA GLU A 154 20.90 -7.22 -4.96
C GLU A 154 19.99 -7.21 -3.74
N PHE A 155 19.58 -6.02 -3.28
CA PHE A 155 18.86 -5.79 -2.03
C PHE A 155 17.39 -6.24 -2.10
N TYR A 156 16.72 -6.28 -0.94
CA TYR A 156 15.34 -6.78 -0.81
C TYR A 156 14.28 -5.96 -1.58
N PHE A 157 14.60 -4.72 -1.95
CA PHE A 157 13.67 -3.80 -2.59
C PHE A 157 14.22 -3.32 -3.92
N THR A 158 13.32 -3.18 -4.90
CA THR A 158 13.63 -2.55 -6.18
C THR A 158 12.65 -1.41 -6.42
N LYS A 159 13.12 -0.33 -7.06
CA LYS A 159 12.26 0.78 -7.45
C LYS A 159 11.32 0.33 -8.55
N SER A 160 10.03 0.62 -8.42
CA SER A 160 9.05 0.30 -9.45
C SER A 160 9.36 1.08 -10.73
N SER A 161 9.63 0.39 -11.84
CA SER A 161 9.90 1.01 -13.14
C SER A 161 8.63 1.53 -13.82
N SER A 162 7.45 1.13 -13.36
CA SER A 162 6.15 1.43 -13.97
C SER A 162 5.50 2.71 -13.47
N SER A 163 5.97 3.29 -12.37
CA SER A 163 5.43 4.53 -11.81
C SER A 163 6.44 5.67 -11.91
N GLN A 164 6.00 6.83 -12.42
CA GLN A 164 6.77 8.08 -12.37
C GLN A 164 6.96 8.60 -10.92
N ASN A 165 6.35 7.93 -9.93
CA ASN A 165 6.42 8.28 -8.53
C ASN A 165 7.76 7.81 -7.94
N GLU A 166 8.55 8.75 -7.43
CA GLU A 166 9.85 8.47 -6.82
C GLU A 166 9.78 7.63 -5.53
N PHE A 167 8.56 7.41 -5.00
CA PHE A 167 8.31 6.79 -3.70
C PHE A 167 7.86 5.33 -3.77
N ASP A 168 7.70 4.74 -4.96
CA ASP A 168 7.17 3.39 -5.12
C ASP A 168 8.29 2.35 -5.13
N PHE A 169 8.44 1.64 -4.01
CA PHE A 169 9.35 0.52 -3.82
C PHE A 169 8.55 -0.78 -3.71
N ILE A 170 9.06 -1.84 -4.33
CA ILE A 170 8.41 -3.16 -4.35
C ILE A 170 9.33 -4.17 -3.67
N LEU A 171 8.74 -5.04 -2.85
CA LEU A 171 9.41 -6.21 -2.28
C LEU A 171 9.64 -7.26 -3.38
N CYS A 172 10.89 -7.66 -3.55
CA CYS A 172 11.26 -8.73 -4.49
C CYS A 172 11.31 -10.08 -3.75
N PRO A 173 10.29 -10.96 -3.88
CA PRO A 173 10.26 -12.23 -3.14
C PRO A 173 11.46 -13.15 -3.46
N ASP A 174 12.03 -13.00 -4.66
CA ASP A 174 13.18 -13.76 -5.10
C ASP A 174 14.47 -13.39 -4.35
N LYS A 175 14.54 -12.18 -3.77
CA LYS A 175 15.71 -11.65 -3.06
C LYS A 175 15.60 -11.73 -1.52
N LEU A 176 14.44 -12.15 -0.98
CA LEU A 176 14.21 -12.25 0.46
C LEU A 176 15.00 -13.41 1.08
N SER A 177 15.80 -13.12 2.12
CA SER A 177 16.49 -14.14 2.89
C SER A 177 15.52 -14.87 3.82
N ASN A 178 15.85 -16.10 4.19
CA ASN A 178 15.03 -16.89 5.13
C ASN A 178 15.35 -16.54 6.60
N GLU A 179 16.23 -15.57 6.84
CA GLU A 179 16.70 -15.23 8.18
C GLU A 179 15.71 -14.37 8.96
N PHE A 180 14.93 -13.55 8.25
CA PHE A 180 13.99 -12.61 8.84
C PHE A 180 12.53 -12.97 8.54
N SER A 181 11.63 -12.49 9.40
CA SER A 181 10.19 -12.65 9.25
C SER A 181 9.62 -11.81 8.09
N ASP A 182 8.48 -12.22 7.53
CA ASP A 182 7.75 -11.42 6.53
C ASP A 182 7.31 -10.05 7.09
N SER A 183 7.02 -9.97 8.40
CA SER A 183 6.76 -8.71 9.09
C SER A 183 7.95 -7.76 9.07
N PHE A 184 9.16 -8.26 9.25
CA PHE A 184 10.38 -7.46 9.20
C PHE A 184 10.54 -6.77 7.85
N TYR A 185 10.41 -7.51 6.75
CA TYR A 185 10.56 -6.95 5.41
C TYR A 185 9.50 -5.90 5.07
N LYS A 186 8.24 -6.13 5.48
CA LYS A 186 7.16 -5.16 5.33
C LYS A 186 7.41 -3.90 6.13
N GLN A 187 7.85 -4.03 7.39
CA GLN A 187 8.19 -2.88 8.23
C GLN A 187 9.37 -2.11 7.64
N LEU A 188 10.42 -2.80 7.19
CA LEU A 188 11.59 -2.19 6.58
C LEU A 188 11.23 -1.37 5.33
N LEU A 189 10.35 -1.89 4.45
CA LEU A 189 9.84 -1.15 3.29
C LEU A 189 9.08 0.11 3.73
N LEU A 190 8.16 -0.04 4.70
CA LEU A 190 7.35 1.06 5.20
C LEU A 190 8.18 2.15 5.88
N ILE A 191 9.22 1.79 6.63
CA ILE A 191 10.13 2.76 7.26
C ILE A 191 10.73 3.68 6.21
N GLY A 192 11.38 3.11 5.18
CA GLY A 192 12.08 3.92 4.20
C GLY A 192 11.15 4.72 3.30
N THR A 193 10.05 4.12 2.82
CA THR A 193 9.05 4.85 2.01
C THR A 193 8.43 6.03 2.76
N ARG A 194 8.05 5.84 4.03
CA ARG A 194 7.46 6.88 4.88
C ARG A 194 8.48 7.96 5.22
N SER A 195 9.68 7.57 5.64
CA SER A 195 10.73 8.50 6.02
C SER A 195 11.21 9.35 4.83
N LEU A 196 11.27 8.76 3.63
CA LEU A 196 11.55 9.48 2.38
C LEU A 196 10.47 10.52 2.09
N LYS A 197 9.18 10.15 2.21
CA LYS A 197 8.06 11.09 2.04
C LYS A 197 8.09 12.22 3.08
N ILE A 198 8.37 11.92 4.35
CA ILE A 198 8.52 12.93 5.40
C ILE A 198 9.62 13.92 5.04
N ARG A 199 10.78 13.43 4.57
CA ARG A 199 11.90 14.29 4.18
C ARG A 199 11.55 15.18 2.99
N VAL A 200 10.98 14.62 1.93
CA VAL A 200 10.73 15.33 0.67
C VAL A 200 9.52 16.26 0.76
N LEU A 201 8.43 15.80 1.40
CA LEU A 201 7.14 16.50 1.41
C LEU A 201 6.85 17.21 2.75
N GLY A 202 7.42 16.73 3.86
CA GLY A 202 7.18 17.28 5.19
C GLY A 202 7.94 18.57 5.49
N GLY A 203 8.89 18.97 4.65
CA GLY A 203 9.66 20.21 4.83
C GLY A 203 10.45 20.28 6.14
N VAL A 204 10.58 19.16 6.88
CA VAL A 204 11.27 19.10 8.15
C VAL A 204 12.77 19.27 7.89
N GLN A 205 13.32 20.40 8.29
CA GLN A 205 14.76 20.52 8.50
C GLN A 205 15.15 19.60 9.66
N GLU A 206 16.12 18.72 9.41
CA GLU A 206 16.75 17.81 10.37
C GLU A 206 17.04 18.51 11.71
N THR A 207 16.11 18.41 12.67
CA THR A 207 16.24 19.02 14.01
C THR A 207 16.20 18.00 15.13
N GLN A 208 16.24 16.71 14.78
CA GLN A 208 16.59 15.66 15.72
C GLN A 208 17.85 15.01 15.14
N THR A 209 18.92 15.05 15.94
CA THR A 209 20.24 14.50 15.63
C THR A 209 20.10 13.24 14.79
N PRO A 210 20.72 13.16 13.59
CA PRO A 210 20.72 11.91 12.85
C PRO A 210 21.32 10.88 13.79
N GLU A 211 20.54 9.88 14.21
CA GLU A 211 21.07 8.73 14.92
C GLU A 211 22.21 8.22 14.04
N THR A 212 23.45 8.44 14.46
CA THR A 212 24.62 8.20 13.60
C THR A 212 24.81 6.71 13.36
N ASN A 213 24.26 5.87 14.24
CA ASN A 213 24.29 4.41 14.13
C ASN A 213 23.13 3.77 14.92
N ILE A 214 22.63 2.64 14.43
CA ILE A 214 21.72 1.74 15.16
C ILE A 214 22.61 0.62 15.73
N PRO A 215 22.98 0.66 17.01
CA PRO A 215 23.97 -0.26 17.59
C PRO A 215 23.52 -1.72 17.55
N GLU A 216 22.21 -1.99 17.51
CA GLU A 216 21.67 -3.33 17.40
C GLU A 216 21.98 -3.98 16.04
N LEU A 217 22.23 -3.19 14.99
CA LEU A 217 22.69 -3.72 13.71
C LEU A 217 24.17 -4.14 13.74
N ASP A 218 24.97 -3.61 14.68
CA ASP A 218 26.34 -4.08 14.90
C ASP A 218 26.36 -5.54 15.38
N LEU A 219 25.30 -5.98 16.06
CA LEU A 219 25.17 -7.35 16.58
C LEU A 219 25.09 -8.40 15.47
N LEU A 220 24.63 -8.03 14.25
CA LEU A 220 24.68 -8.93 13.08
C LEU A 220 26.11 -9.29 12.67
N CYS A 221 27.07 -8.40 12.97
CA CYS A 221 28.49 -8.60 12.68
C CYS A 221 29.21 -9.28 13.85
N VAL A 222 28.67 -9.22 15.07
CA VAL A 222 29.25 -9.83 16.27
C VAL A 222 28.74 -11.25 16.48
N ASP A 223 27.44 -11.51 16.44
CA ASP A 223 26.83 -12.83 16.66
C ASP A 223 25.59 -13.04 15.75
N PRO A 224 25.78 -13.50 14.51
CA PRO A 224 24.73 -13.49 13.47
C PRO A 224 23.58 -14.49 13.69
N LEU A 225 23.78 -15.53 14.51
CA LEU A 225 22.79 -16.59 14.70
C LEU A 225 21.76 -16.25 15.79
N GLU A 226 22.18 -15.58 16.86
CA GLU A 226 21.34 -15.27 18.03
C GLU A 226 20.77 -13.84 18.00
N SER A 227 21.41 -12.91 17.27
CA SER A 227 21.04 -11.49 17.25
C SER A 227 19.79 -11.15 16.42
N ILE A 228 19.25 -12.09 15.64
CA ILE A 228 18.14 -11.82 14.70
C ILE A 228 16.92 -11.21 15.41
N ALA A 229 16.53 -11.76 16.57
CA ALA A 229 15.38 -11.25 17.32
C ALA A 229 15.59 -9.81 17.84
N GLN A 230 16.83 -9.47 18.20
CA GLN A 230 17.18 -8.12 18.68
C GLN A 230 17.17 -7.12 17.52
N VAL A 231 17.65 -7.54 16.35
CA VAL A 231 17.63 -6.73 15.12
C VAL A 231 16.18 -6.49 14.66
N GLU A 232 15.33 -7.52 14.66
CA GLU A 232 13.92 -7.36 14.34
C GLU A 232 13.22 -6.42 15.33
N SER A 233 13.55 -6.52 16.62
CA SER A 233 13.04 -5.61 17.64
C SER A 233 13.49 -4.17 17.40
N ALA A 234 14.77 -3.93 17.05
CA ALA A 234 15.30 -2.61 16.75
C ALA A 234 14.62 -1.98 15.52
N VAL A 235 14.43 -2.77 14.45
CA VAL A 235 13.68 -2.31 13.27
C VAL A 235 12.23 -2.00 13.61
N HIS A 236 11.59 -2.80 14.47
CA HIS A 236 10.24 -2.51 14.95
C HIS A 236 10.17 -1.23 15.78
N GLN A 237 11.15 -0.97 16.66
CA GLN A 237 11.21 0.29 17.42
C GLN A 237 11.38 1.50 16.49
N ARG A 238 12.24 1.38 15.48
CA ARG A 238 12.41 2.44 14.47
C ARG A 238 11.13 2.66 13.67
N TYR A 239 10.42 1.59 13.33
CA TYR A 239 9.12 1.66 12.67
C TYR A 239 8.08 2.43 13.50
N LEU A 240 7.99 2.15 14.81
CA LEU A 240 7.12 2.89 15.72
C LEU A 240 7.53 4.37 15.82
N SER A 241 8.83 4.68 15.90
CA SER A 241 9.31 6.06 15.92
C SER A 241 8.94 6.84 14.65
N VAL A 242 9.07 6.23 13.47
CA VAL A 242 8.67 6.85 12.20
C VAL A 242 7.14 7.03 12.14
N ALA A 243 6.38 6.07 12.66
CA ALA A 243 4.94 6.17 12.78
C ALA A 243 4.51 7.33 13.71
N ASP A 244 5.22 7.53 14.82
CA ASP A 244 5.02 8.66 15.73
C ASP A 244 5.40 9.99 15.09
N GLN A 245 6.48 10.04 14.28
CA GLN A 245 6.87 11.23 13.54
C GLN A 245 5.81 11.63 12.49
N LEU A 246 5.25 10.66 11.77
CA LEU A 246 4.08 10.90 10.91
C LEU A 246 2.90 11.40 11.72
N GLY A 247 2.61 10.75 12.85
CA GLY A 247 1.56 11.15 13.79
C GLY A 247 1.73 12.58 14.29
N ALA A 248 2.96 13.03 14.57
CA ALA A 248 3.26 14.39 14.99
C ALA A 248 3.07 15.43 13.88
N LEU A 249 3.39 15.07 12.63
CA LEU A 249 3.11 15.92 11.46
C LEU A 249 1.62 16.07 11.18
N LEU A 250 0.83 15.06 11.58
CA LEU A 250 -0.60 15.05 11.47
C LEU A 250 -1.23 15.69 12.69
N ASN A 251 -1.56 16.98 12.60
CA ASN A 251 -2.45 17.55 13.62
C ASN A 251 -3.77 16.76 13.61
N PRO A 252 -4.15 16.08 14.71
CA PRO A 252 -5.35 15.24 14.75
C PRO A 252 -6.61 16.05 14.44
N GLU A 253 -6.62 17.35 14.77
CA GLU A 253 -7.73 18.24 14.43
C GLU A 253 -7.86 18.47 12.93
N LEU A 254 -6.74 18.63 12.20
CA LEU A 254 -6.76 18.76 10.74
C LEU A 254 -7.20 17.46 10.06
N PHE A 255 -6.81 16.31 10.63
CA PHE A 255 -7.24 15.00 10.13
C PHE A 255 -8.73 14.78 10.32
N VAL A 256 -9.27 15.08 11.51
CA VAL A 256 -10.71 15.03 11.75
C VAL A 256 -11.46 16.01 10.85
N ASN A 257 -10.95 17.23 10.66
CA ASN A 257 -11.56 18.19 9.74
C ASN A 257 -11.61 17.67 8.29
N GLN A 258 -10.56 17.00 7.81
CA GLN A 258 -10.58 16.40 6.47
C GLN A 258 -11.55 15.22 6.37
N LEU A 259 -11.62 14.38 7.41
CA LEU A 259 -12.61 13.30 7.47
C LEU A 259 -14.04 13.83 7.53
N ASP A 260 -14.26 14.94 8.23
CA ASP A 260 -15.54 15.65 8.25
C ASP A 260 -15.86 16.20 6.86
N VAL A 261 -14.90 16.81 6.17
CA VAL A 261 -15.10 17.24 4.77
C VAL A 261 -15.48 16.06 3.88
N ILE A 262 -14.80 14.91 4.00
CA ILE A 262 -15.13 13.70 3.24
C ILE A 262 -16.54 13.21 3.60
N ARG A 263 -16.91 13.20 4.88
CA ARG A 263 -18.26 12.82 5.31
C ARG A 263 -19.32 13.76 4.75
N GLU A 264 -19.10 15.06 4.87
CA GLU A 264 -20.06 16.09 4.49
C GLU A 264 -20.27 16.15 2.97
N THR A 265 -19.19 15.98 2.20
CA THR A 265 -19.20 16.07 0.74
C THR A 265 -19.43 14.70 0.07
N VAL A 266 -18.59 13.71 0.36
CA VAL A 266 -18.58 12.40 -0.33
C VAL A 266 -19.69 11.48 0.16
N LEU A 267 -19.89 11.45 1.48
CA LEU A 267 -20.90 10.58 2.09
C LEU A 267 -22.25 11.29 2.25
N PHE A 268 -22.46 12.44 1.59
CA PHE A 268 -23.73 13.18 1.61
C PHE A 268 -24.20 13.57 3.02
N GLY A 269 -23.27 13.83 3.94
CA GLY A 269 -23.59 14.24 5.31
C GLY A 269 -24.32 15.58 5.38
N ARG A 270 -24.02 16.53 4.49
CA ARG A 270 -24.77 17.80 4.37
C ARG A 270 -25.78 17.73 3.23
N ARG A 271 -27.03 17.42 3.58
CA ARG A 271 -28.14 17.32 2.62
C ARG A 271 -28.45 18.66 1.94
N ASP A 272 -28.31 19.78 2.65
CA ASP A 272 -28.66 21.11 2.13
C ASP A 272 -27.82 21.53 0.91
N LEU A 273 -26.54 21.14 0.89
CA LEU A 273 -25.63 21.37 -0.24
C LEU A 273 -26.13 20.63 -1.48
N TRP A 274 -26.39 19.33 -1.34
CA TRP A 274 -26.83 18.49 -2.45
C TRP A 274 -28.25 18.82 -2.90
N CYS A 275 -29.17 19.17 -1.99
CA CYS A 275 -30.49 19.69 -2.35
C CYS A 275 -30.40 20.98 -3.19
N SER A 276 -29.52 21.91 -2.81
CA SER A 276 -29.27 23.15 -3.56
C SER A 276 -28.63 22.87 -4.92
N PHE A 277 -27.71 21.91 -4.99
CA PHE A 277 -27.10 21.43 -6.22
C PHE A 277 -28.14 20.86 -7.19
N PHE A 278 -28.99 19.93 -6.74
CA PHE A 278 -30.01 19.31 -7.60
C PHE A 278 -31.09 20.31 -8.03
N ALA A 279 -31.47 21.26 -7.17
CA ALA A 279 -32.42 22.32 -7.51
C ALA A 279 -31.88 23.28 -8.60
N LEU A 280 -30.58 23.60 -8.54
CA LEU A 280 -29.92 24.39 -9.60
C LEU A 280 -29.78 23.59 -10.89
N TYR A 281 -29.43 22.31 -10.77
CA TYR A 281 -29.30 21.42 -11.92
C TYR A 281 -30.63 21.25 -12.67
N SER A 282 -31.74 21.01 -11.99
CA SER A 282 -33.04 20.77 -12.63
C SER A 282 -33.55 21.97 -13.45
N THR A 283 -32.98 23.16 -13.25
CA THR A 283 -33.31 24.35 -14.05
C THR A 283 -32.52 24.46 -15.35
N LYS A 284 -31.43 23.70 -15.53
CA LYS A 284 -30.59 23.71 -16.72
C LYS A 284 -30.84 22.43 -17.53
N GLN A 285 -31.18 22.57 -18.82
CA GLN A 285 -31.32 21.44 -19.74
C GLN A 285 -29.97 21.14 -20.42
N PHE A 286 -29.45 19.92 -20.22
CA PHE A 286 -28.12 19.50 -20.69
C PHE A 286 -28.17 18.53 -21.87
N GLU A 287 -29.28 18.50 -22.62
CA GLU A 287 -29.58 17.43 -23.58
C GLU A 287 -28.56 17.25 -24.72
N ASN A 288 -27.62 18.18 -24.95
CA ASN A 288 -26.63 18.14 -26.03
C ASN A 288 -25.18 18.57 -25.65
N ALA A 289 -24.80 18.58 -24.37
CA ALA A 289 -23.47 19.07 -23.96
C ALA A 289 -22.35 18.02 -24.12
N THR A 290 -21.14 18.46 -24.51
CA THR A 290 -19.96 17.59 -24.58
C THR A 290 -19.46 17.22 -23.17
N GLN A 291 -18.70 16.13 -23.03
CA GLN A 291 -18.22 15.63 -21.73
C GLN A 291 -17.44 16.69 -20.92
N THR A 292 -16.61 17.48 -21.59
CA THR A 292 -15.80 18.53 -20.96
C THR A 292 -16.62 19.75 -20.54
N GLU A 293 -17.66 20.09 -21.31
CA GLU A 293 -18.59 21.17 -20.96
C GLU A 293 -19.48 20.78 -19.78
N LEU A 294 -19.95 19.53 -19.77
CA LEU A 294 -20.70 18.96 -18.64
C LEU A 294 -19.86 18.98 -17.37
N GLU A 295 -18.61 18.53 -17.42
CA GLU A 295 -17.72 18.54 -16.26
C GLU A 295 -17.52 19.96 -15.72
N PHE A 296 -17.27 20.94 -16.59
CA PHE A 296 -17.09 22.32 -16.20
C PHE A 296 -18.35 22.92 -15.56
N GLU A 297 -19.51 22.75 -16.20
CA GLU A 297 -20.79 23.24 -15.71
C GLU A 297 -21.19 22.60 -14.37
N LEU A 298 -21.02 21.27 -14.21
CA LEU A 298 -21.32 20.57 -12.96
C LEU A 298 -20.46 21.09 -11.81
N ASN A 299 -19.15 21.30 -12.06
CA ASN A 299 -18.25 21.86 -11.05
C ASN A 299 -18.56 23.33 -10.75
N GLN A 300 -19.08 24.12 -11.71
CA GLN A 300 -19.57 25.48 -11.43
C GLN A 300 -20.84 25.47 -10.59
N ILE A 301 -21.81 24.60 -10.89
CA ILE A 301 -23.04 24.48 -10.11
C ILE A 301 -22.73 24.05 -8.69
N LEU A 302 -21.78 23.14 -8.50
CA LEU A 302 -21.29 22.74 -7.17
C LEU A 302 -20.75 23.94 -6.38
N LYS A 303 -19.95 24.82 -7.01
CA LYS A 303 -19.44 26.05 -6.37
C LYS A 303 -20.59 26.99 -5.98
N ILE A 304 -21.52 27.26 -6.89
CA ILE A 304 -22.67 28.14 -6.62
C ILE A 304 -23.56 27.57 -5.51
N ALA A 305 -23.79 26.26 -5.51
CA ALA A 305 -24.57 25.60 -4.47
C ALA A 305 -23.89 25.71 -3.09
N ALA A 306 -22.57 25.59 -3.06
CA ALA A 306 -21.80 25.73 -1.83
C ALA A 306 -21.79 27.16 -1.28
N ASP A 307 -21.63 28.15 -2.16
CA ASP A 307 -21.69 29.56 -1.80
C ASP A 307 -23.07 29.91 -1.19
N LYS A 308 -24.15 29.37 -1.75
CA LYS A 308 -25.52 29.56 -1.23
C LYS A 308 -25.73 28.99 0.17
N VAL A 309 -25.10 27.85 0.48
CA VAL A 309 -25.26 27.16 1.76
C VAL A 309 -24.24 27.64 2.80
N GLY A 310 -23.30 28.51 2.42
CA GLY A 310 -22.24 28.99 3.31
C GLY A 310 -21.28 27.87 3.74
N PHE A 311 -21.02 26.91 2.85
CA PHE A 311 -20.12 25.81 3.15
C PHE A 311 -18.67 26.31 3.25
N LEU A 312 -18.01 26.01 4.38
CA LEU A 312 -16.73 26.60 4.77
C LEU A 312 -15.55 26.06 3.93
N GLY A 313 -14.92 26.97 3.19
CA GLY A 313 -13.50 26.94 2.84
C GLY A 313 -13.16 26.56 1.39
N GLU A 314 -12.28 27.35 0.76
CA GLU A 314 -11.60 27.05 -0.52
C GLU A 314 -10.92 25.66 -0.55
N HIS A 315 -10.73 25.02 0.61
CA HIS A 315 -10.08 23.74 0.77
C HIS A 315 -10.95 22.54 0.37
N ALA A 316 -12.27 22.59 0.55
CA ALA A 316 -13.13 21.45 0.20
C ALA A 316 -13.29 21.25 -1.32
N PHE A 317 -13.28 22.35 -2.09
CA PHE A 317 -13.32 22.34 -3.56
C PHE A 317 -11.98 22.00 -4.20
N LYS A 318 -10.89 22.05 -3.42
CA LYS A 318 -9.60 21.45 -3.83
C LYS A 318 -9.64 19.93 -3.70
N THR A 319 -10.50 19.38 -2.82
CA THR A 319 -10.55 17.94 -2.51
C THR A 319 -11.55 17.16 -3.37
N LEU A 320 -12.66 17.76 -3.81
CA LEU A 320 -13.69 17.08 -4.61
C LEU A 320 -13.87 17.73 -5.98
N ARG A 321 -13.64 16.94 -7.03
CA ARG A 321 -13.95 17.30 -8.41
C ARG A 321 -14.93 16.28 -8.99
N ILE A 322 -16.00 16.76 -9.60
CA ILE A 322 -16.89 15.90 -10.37
C ILE A 322 -16.21 15.68 -11.72
N VAL A 323 -16.01 14.42 -12.11
CA VAL A 323 -15.40 14.02 -13.38
C VAL A 323 -16.43 13.25 -14.20
N VAL A 324 -16.40 13.41 -15.52
CA VAL A 324 -17.27 12.67 -16.44
C VAL A 324 -16.41 11.64 -17.19
N SER A 325 -16.40 10.40 -16.73
CA SER A 325 -15.59 9.32 -17.29
C SER A 325 -16.26 8.68 -18.52
N SER A 326 -15.52 8.53 -19.63
CA SER A 326 -16.04 7.90 -20.86
C SER A 326 -16.16 6.36 -20.79
N GLU A 327 -15.47 5.72 -19.85
CA GLU A 327 -15.48 4.27 -19.66
C GLU A 327 -16.23 3.92 -18.36
N VAL A 328 -17.19 2.99 -18.47
CA VAL A 328 -17.75 2.34 -17.29
C VAL A 328 -16.66 1.39 -16.80
N HIS A 329 -15.80 1.84 -15.88
CA HIS A 329 -14.81 0.95 -15.29
C HIS A 329 -15.53 -0.32 -14.79
N SER A 330 -15.09 -1.48 -15.25
CA SER A 330 -15.72 -2.79 -15.05
C SER A 330 -15.77 -3.24 -13.57
N GLU A 331 -15.13 -2.50 -12.67
CA GLU A 331 -15.13 -2.76 -11.23
C GLU A 331 -16.36 -2.18 -10.50
N PHE A 332 -17.13 -1.29 -11.14
CA PHE A 332 -18.32 -0.69 -10.52
C PHE A 332 -19.54 -1.60 -10.70
N THR A 333 -19.97 -2.27 -9.63
CA THR A 333 -21.19 -3.11 -9.60
C THR A 333 -22.49 -2.33 -9.76
N PHE A 334 -22.48 -1.01 -9.55
CA PHE A 334 -23.64 -0.13 -9.62
C PHE A 334 -23.45 0.98 -10.67
N SER A 335 -24.35 1.01 -11.65
CA SER A 335 -24.46 2.11 -12.62
C SER A 335 -25.58 3.05 -12.23
N LEU A 336 -25.41 4.35 -12.49
CA LEU A 336 -26.50 5.33 -12.42
C LEU A 336 -27.39 5.24 -13.68
N PRO A 337 -28.69 5.56 -13.60
CA PRO A 337 -29.58 5.54 -14.76
C PRO A 337 -29.28 6.69 -15.75
N SER A 338 -29.38 6.43 -17.06
CA SER A 338 -29.37 7.42 -18.17
C SER A 338 -28.10 8.29 -18.28
N GLN A 339 -28.22 9.63 -18.37
CA GLN A 339 -27.13 10.61 -18.54
C GLN A 339 -26.15 10.63 -17.34
N TRP A 340 -26.57 10.07 -16.20
CA TRP A 340 -25.81 10.03 -14.96
C TRP A 340 -24.78 8.89 -14.89
N LYS A 341 -24.81 7.97 -15.86
CA LYS A 341 -23.97 6.76 -15.90
C LYS A 341 -22.46 7.06 -15.89
N PHE A 342 -22.07 8.21 -16.45
CA PHE A 342 -20.68 8.60 -16.65
C PHE A 342 -20.13 9.52 -15.56
N ILE A 343 -20.95 9.91 -14.58
CA ILE A 343 -20.52 10.83 -13.53
C ILE A 343 -19.78 10.06 -12.43
N THR A 344 -18.55 10.47 -12.19
CA THR A 344 -17.66 9.99 -11.14
C THR A 344 -17.17 11.17 -10.30
N THR A 345 -16.57 10.86 -9.16
CA THR A 345 -15.84 11.82 -8.34
C THR A 345 -14.36 11.48 -8.38
N ASP A 346 -13.54 12.52 -8.53
CA ASP A 346 -12.12 12.47 -8.30
C ASP A 346 -11.80 13.18 -6.99
N PHE A 347 -10.94 12.55 -6.20
CA PHE A 347 -10.59 12.98 -4.86
C PHE A 347 -9.11 13.33 -4.84
N ASP A 348 -8.80 14.63 -4.91
CA ASP A 348 -7.43 15.12 -4.74
C ASP A 348 -7.11 15.21 -3.25
N VAL A 349 -6.70 14.08 -2.69
CA VAL A 349 -6.17 14.00 -1.32
C VAL A 349 -4.70 14.41 -1.36
N ARG A 350 -4.34 15.47 -0.63
CA ARG A 350 -2.95 15.92 -0.54
C ARG A 350 -2.19 15.15 0.53
N TRP A 351 -0.88 15.00 0.35
CA TRP A 351 0.01 14.54 1.42
C TRP A 351 -0.12 15.47 2.63
N PRO A 352 -0.13 14.96 3.88
CA PRO A 352 0.14 13.58 4.34
C PRO A 352 -1.05 12.60 4.32
N PHE A 353 -2.24 13.04 3.91
CA PHE A 353 -3.48 12.25 4.03
C PHE A 353 -3.58 11.09 3.04
N THR A 354 -2.81 11.14 1.94
CA THR A 354 -2.64 10.04 0.97
C THR A 354 -2.08 8.76 1.60
N GLU A 355 -1.37 8.87 2.72
CA GLU A 355 -0.84 7.71 3.44
C GLU A 355 -1.92 6.92 4.18
N PHE A 356 -3.04 7.56 4.54
CA PHE A 356 -4.20 6.89 5.16
C PHE A 356 -5.21 6.43 4.12
N LEU A 357 -5.44 7.25 3.10
CA LEU A 357 -6.39 6.97 2.04
C LEU A 357 -5.67 6.40 0.83
N HIS A 358 -5.36 5.10 0.91
CA HIS A 358 -4.86 4.35 -0.24
C HIS A 358 -5.83 4.42 -1.43
N THR A 359 -5.31 4.23 -2.65
CA THR A 359 -6.09 4.22 -3.90
C THR A 359 -7.33 3.31 -3.82
N LYS A 360 -7.21 2.14 -3.14
CA LYS A 360 -8.33 1.22 -2.86
C LYS A 360 -9.51 1.88 -2.11
N HIS A 361 -9.23 2.81 -1.21
CA HIS A 361 -10.25 3.52 -0.42
C HIS A 361 -10.96 4.57 -1.26
N ILE A 362 -10.19 5.32 -2.07
CA ILE A 362 -10.70 6.34 -2.99
C ILE A 362 -11.69 5.72 -3.97
N VAL A 363 -11.34 4.57 -4.57
CA VAL A 363 -12.23 3.84 -5.49
C VAL A 363 -13.53 3.42 -4.78
N ARG A 364 -13.44 2.83 -3.58
CA ARG A 364 -14.63 2.42 -2.79
C ARG A 364 -15.52 3.60 -2.40
N LEU A 365 -14.92 4.72 -2.01
CA LEU A 365 -15.65 5.96 -1.71
C LEU A 365 -16.34 6.52 -2.97
N GLY A 366 -15.69 6.45 -4.13
CA GLY A 366 -16.31 6.82 -5.42
C GLY A 366 -17.52 5.96 -5.77
N ILE A 367 -17.47 4.65 -5.50
CA ILE A 367 -18.62 3.75 -5.66
C ILE A 367 -19.78 4.15 -4.73
N LEU A 368 -19.48 4.38 -3.44
CA LEU A 368 -20.48 4.80 -2.45
C LEU A 368 -21.10 6.15 -2.81
N TRP A 369 -20.28 7.09 -3.28
CA TRP A 369 -20.73 8.40 -3.74
C TRP A 369 -21.74 8.27 -4.87
N LYS A 370 -21.49 7.43 -5.88
CA LYS A 370 -22.44 7.19 -6.99
C LYS A 370 -23.79 6.68 -6.50
N LEU A 371 -23.80 5.75 -5.55
CA LEU A 371 -25.03 5.22 -4.98
C LEU A 371 -25.84 6.32 -4.28
N LEU A 372 -25.19 7.07 -3.38
CA LEU A 372 -25.81 8.14 -2.61
C LEU A 372 -26.29 9.29 -3.51
N PHE A 373 -25.52 9.60 -4.55
CA PHE A 373 -25.89 10.55 -5.58
C PHE A 373 -27.18 10.13 -6.29
N GLY A 374 -27.29 8.86 -6.70
CA GLY A 374 -28.47 8.33 -7.38
C GLY A 374 -29.73 8.38 -6.52
N ILE A 375 -29.60 8.02 -5.24
CA ILE A 375 -30.70 8.08 -4.26
C ILE A 375 -31.14 9.53 -4.01
N SER A 376 -30.19 10.45 -3.84
CA SER A 376 -30.52 11.84 -3.58
C SER A 376 -31.15 12.52 -4.81
N ASN A 377 -30.69 12.17 -6.01
CA ASN A 377 -31.28 12.65 -7.26
C ASN A 377 -32.72 12.14 -7.44
N SER A 378 -32.99 10.87 -7.16
CA SER A 378 -34.35 10.33 -7.25
C SER A 378 -35.28 10.92 -6.20
N GLU A 379 -34.79 11.17 -5.00
CA GLU A 379 -35.52 11.88 -3.93
C GLU A 379 -35.93 13.29 -4.41
N GLN A 380 -35.00 14.05 -4.99
CA GLN A 380 -35.30 15.38 -5.53
C GLN A 380 -36.27 15.32 -6.71
N ALA A 381 -36.12 14.36 -7.62
CA ALA A 381 -37.04 14.16 -8.74
C ALA A 381 -38.48 13.89 -8.24
N ILE A 382 -38.63 13.04 -7.22
CA ILE A 382 -39.93 12.75 -6.59
C ILE A 382 -40.53 13.97 -5.88
N VAL A 383 -39.71 14.85 -5.31
CA VAL A 383 -40.16 16.12 -4.71
C VAL A 383 -40.60 17.11 -5.78
N SER A 384 -39.84 17.26 -6.87
CA SER A 384 -40.21 18.13 -7.99
C SER A 384 -41.51 17.68 -8.67
N CYS A 385 -41.71 16.38 -8.81
CA CYS A 385 -42.96 15.77 -9.28
C CYS A 385 -44.13 16.13 -8.37
N TRP A 386 -43.96 16.07 -7.04
CA TRP A 386 -44.99 16.48 -6.09
C TRP A 386 -45.37 17.95 -6.19
N ILE A 387 -44.39 18.84 -6.36
CA ILE A 387 -44.64 20.27 -6.54
C ILE A 387 -45.50 20.50 -7.80
N SER A 388 -45.18 19.81 -8.89
CA SER A 388 -45.90 19.92 -10.16
C SER A 388 -47.33 19.36 -10.05
N LEU A 389 -47.49 18.18 -9.42
CA LEU A 389 -48.80 17.57 -9.13
C LEU A 389 -49.66 18.47 -8.23
N ASN A 390 -49.07 19.08 -7.20
CA ASN A 390 -49.79 19.99 -6.32
C ASN A 390 -50.19 21.29 -6.99
N ARG A 391 -49.36 21.85 -7.86
CA ARG A 391 -49.73 23.01 -8.68
C ARG A 391 -50.91 22.67 -9.59
N ALA A 392 -50.88 21.52 -10.24
CA ALA A 392 -51.99 21.04 -11.06
C ALA A 392 -53.28 20.82 -10.24
N TYR A 393 -53.15 20.25 -9.03
CA TYR A 393 -54.28 20.04 -8.12
C TYR A 393 -54.87 21.37 -7.59
N GLN A 394 -54.01 22.34 -7.22
CA GLN A 394 -54.41 23.65 -6.68
C GLN A 394 -54.99 24.58 -7.74
N ASN A 395 -54.42 24.58 -8.95
CA ASN A 395 -54.94 25.38 -10.06
C ASN A 395 -56.33 24.91 -10.48
N GLY A 396 -56.67 23.64 -10.19
CA GLY A 396 -57.88 22.99 -10.68
C GLY A 396 -57.81 22.86 -12.21
N LEU A 397 -58.17 21.72 -12.77
CA LEU A 397 -58.45 21.65 -14.20
C LEU A 397 -59.70 22.50 -14.51
N LYS A 398 -59.49 23.80 -14.71
CA LYS A 398 -60.43 24.71 -15.36
C LYS A 398 -59.88 25.01 -16.75
N SER A 399 -60.05 24.04 -17.66
CA SER A 399 -60.03 24.30 -19.10
C SER A 399 -61.33 23.78 -19.70
N SER A 400 -61.88 24.57 -20.61
CA SER A 400 -63.20 24.50 -21.23
C SER A 400 -63.49 23.23 -22.05
N HIS A 401 -62.57 22.25 -22.09
CA HIS A 401 -62.72 21.02 -22.85
C HIS A 401 -62.23 19.78 -22.07
N GLY A 402 -63.01 19.34 -21.07
CA GLY A 402 -63.45 17.94 -20.95
C GLY A 402 -62.46 16.77 -20.88
N SER A 403 -61.15 16.92 -20.69
CA SER A 403 -60.27 15.79 -20.35
C SER A 403 -59.68 15.98 -18.95
N LEU A 404 -60.44 15.54 -17.95
CA LEU A 404 -59.97 15.40 -16.57
C LEU A 404 -59.08 14.16 -16.49
N LEU A 405 -57.85 14.28 -16.01
CA LEU A 405 -57.29 13.20 -15.21
C LEU A 405 -58.31 12.94 -14.10
N CYS A 406 -58.91 11.76 -14.07
CA CYS A 406 -59.97 11.48 -13.12
C CYS A 406 -59.41 11.66 -11.70
N LEU A 407 -60.20 12.18 -10.76
CA LEU A 407 -59.76 12.32 -9.36
C LEU A 407 -59.23 11.00 -8.78
N SER A 408 -59.68 9.86 -9.31
CA SER A 408 -59.14 8.53 -9.00
C SER A 408 -57.71 8.31 -9.52
N GLU A 409 -57.39 8.77 -10.74
CA GLU A 409 -56.07 8.65 -11.35
C GLU A 409 -55.06 9.57 -10.65
N MET A 410 -55.46 10.80 -10.31
CA MET A 410 -54.61 11.69 -9.50
C MET A 410 -54.33 11.10 -8.11
N ARG A 411 -55.36 10.55 -7.44
CA ARG A 411 -55.18 9.86 -6.15
C ARG A 411 -54.26 8.64 -6.28
N PHE A 412 -54.38 7.89 -7.37
CA PHE A 412 -53.49 6.76 -7.64
C PHE A 412 -52.05 7.23 -7.83
N LEU A 413 -51.80 8.26 -8.64
CA LEU A 413 -50.46 8.82 -8.86
C LEU A 413 -49.84 9.38 -7.57
N ILE A 414 -50.63 10.08 -6.75
CA ILE A 414 -50.20 10.57 -5.43
C ILE A 414 -49.86 9.41 -4.49
N SER A 415 -50.72 8.39 -4.43
CA SER A 415 -50.50 7.19 -3.62
C SER A 415 -49.23 6.44 -4.04
N PHE A 416 -49.07 6.20 -5.34
CA PHE A 416 -47.90 5.54 -5.92
C PHE A 416 -46.62 6.32 -5.67
N ARG A 417 -46.64 7.65 -5.87
CA ARG A 417 -45.53 8.54 -5.54
C ARG A 417 -45.17 8.46 -4.06
N ASN A 418 -46.15 8.45 -3.16
CA ASN A 418 -45.89 8.39 -1.71
C ASN A 418 -45.25 7.06 -1.30
N GLN A 419 -45.65 5.95 -1.92
CA GLN A 419 -45.00 4.65 -1.71
C GLN A 419 -43.54 4.66 -2.18
N MET A 420 -43.26 5.20 -3.37
CA MET A 420 -41.88 5.35 -3.86
C MET A 420 -41.05 6.29 -2.98
N ALA A 421 -41.64 7.42 -2.55
CA ALA A 421 -41.00 8.39 -1.68
C ALA A 421 -40.64 7.76 -0.33
N SER A 422 -41.54 6.98 0.27
CA SER A 422 -41.27 6.26 1.51
C SER A 422 -40.13 5.26 1.33
N ALA A 423 -40.16 4.45 0.28
CA ALA A 423 -39.13 3.45 0.03
C ALA A 423 -37.73 4.06 -0.15
N ILE A 424 -37.62 5.17 -0.91
CA ILE A 424 -36.35 5.87 -1.11
C ILE A 424 -35.89 6.56 0.17
N TYR A 425 -36.82 7.16 0.91
CA TYR A 425 -36.53 7.80 2.19
C TYR A 425 -36.01 6.79 3.22
N ASP A 426 -36.65 5.62 3.34
CA ASP A 426 -36.26 4.57 4.27
C ASP A 426 -34.88 3.99 3.90
N LEU A 427 -34.60 3.82 2.60
CA LEU A 427 -33.30 3.39 2.11
C LEU A 427 -32.20 4.43 2.39
N ASN A 428 -32.46 5.71 2.12
CA ASN A 428 -31.52 6.79 2.41
C ASN A 428 -31.27 6.93 3.93
N LYS A 429 -32.33 6.80 4.74
CA LYS A 429 -32.25 6.86 6.20
C LYS A 429 -31.39 5.72 6.76
N HIS A 430 -31.61 4.49 6.33
CA HIS A 430 -30.81 3.34 6.77
C HIS A 430 -29.33 3.53 6.43
N LEU A 431 -29.02 3.95 5.19
CA LEU A 431 -27.63 4.19 4.79
C LEU A 431 -26.98 5.32 5.61
N GLN A 432 -27.64 6.48 5.72
CA GLN A 432 -27.06 7.65 6.37
C GLN A 432 -26.99 7.55 7.90
N MET A 433 -28.05 7.08 8.55
CA MET A 433 -28.14 7.02 10.01
C MET A 433 -27.55 5.74 10.56
N ASP A 434 -28.01 4.58 10.06
CA ASP A 434 -27.72 3.29 10.70
C ASP A 434 -26.37 2.72 10.26
N THR A 435 -25.87 3.12 9.08
CA THR A 435 -24.54 2.69 8.61
C THR A 435 -23.50 3.78 8.74
N ILE A 436 -23.63 4.91 8.03
CA ILE A 436 -22.57 5.92 7.93
C ILE A 436 -22.36 6.65 9.27
N SER A 437 -23.41 7.20 9.87
CA SER A 437 -23.27 8.03 11.09
C SER A 437 -22.79 7.23 12.30
N ILE A 438 -23.31 6.01 12.50
CA ILE A 438 -22.86 5.13 13.60
C ILE A 438 -21.40 4.71 13.41
N LEU A 439 -21.03 4.26 12.20
CA LEU A 439 -19.66 3.82 11.94
C LEU A 439 -18.67 4.98 12.00
N TYR A 440 -19.07 6.18 11.59
CA TYR A 440 -18.24 7.38 11.69
C TYR A 440 -18.01 7.79 13.14
N ASN A 441 -19.04 7.75 13.99
CA ASN A 441 -18.89 8.03 15.42
C ASN A 441 -17.96 7.02 16.10
N ASN A 442 -18.02 5.74 15.71
CA ASN A 442 -17.10 4.73 16.21
C ASN A 442 -15.65 5.01 15.76
N LEU A 443 -15.47 5.48 14.53
CA LEU A 443 -14.17 5.90 14.01
C LEU A 443 -13.63 7.12 14.80
N LEU A 444 -14.42 8.18 14.99
CA LEU A 444 -14.02 9.32 15.80
C LEU A 444 -13.65 8.91 17.24
N GLN A 445 -14.44 8.04 17.87
CA GLN A 445 -14.12 7.52 19.19
C GLN A 445 -12.81 6.72 19.21
N SER A 446 -12.51 5.97 18.15
CA SER A 446 -11.23 5.25 18.04
C SER A 446 -10.03 6.19 17.88
N ILE A 447 -10.18 7.28 17.12
CA ILE A 447 -9.16 8.31 16.93
C ILE A 447 -8.93 9.08 18.23
N HIS A 448 -9.99 9.51 18.92
CA HIS A 448 -9.87 10.24 20.20
C HIS A 448 -9.28 9.39 21.33
N LYS A 449 -9.53 8.07 21.33
CA LYS A 449 -8.97 7.16 22.35
C LYS A 449 -7.47 6.90 22.17
N MET A 450 -6.93 7.02 20.95
CA MET A 450 -5.53 6.67 20.65
C MET A 450 -4.94 7.59 19.57
N PRO A 451 -4.64 8.87 19.88
CA PRO A 451 -4.21 9.85 18.89
C PRO A 451 -2.79 9.59 18.34
N HIS A 452 -1.93 8.89 19.08
CA HIS A 452 -0.52 8.71 18.70
C HIS A 452 -0.24 7.45 17.87
N ASN A 453 -1.19 6.51 17.76
CA ASN A 453 -0.92 5.25 17.06
C ASN A 453 -1.44 5.29 15.61
N TYR A 454 -0.55 5.71 14.70
CA TYR A 454 -0.78 5.82 13.27
C TYR A 454 -1.40 4.55 12.63
N GLU A 455 -0.93 3.36 13.00
CA GLU A 455 -1.41 2.09 12.42
C GLU A 455 -2.82 1.74 12.85
N LYS A 456 -3.14 2.00 14.13
CA LYS A 456 -4.50 1.80 14.63
C LYS A 456 -5.48 2.77 13.96
N ILE A 457 -5.05 4.00 13.66
CA ILE A 457 -5.86 4.95 12.91
C ILE A 457 -6.07 4.46 11.48
N THR A 458 -5.00 4.04 10.78
CA THR A 458 -5.08 3.52 9.41
C THR A 458 -5.99 2.28 9.34
N SER A 459 -5.79 1.31 10.23
CA SER A 459 -6.64 0.11 10.29
C SER A 459 -8.09 0.41 10.70
N ALA A 460 -8.34 1.41 11.55
CA ALA A 460 -9.68 1.87 11.87
C ALA A 460 -10.37 2.51 10.64
N VAL A 461 -9.65 3.31 9.86
CA VAL A 461 -10.15 3.88 8.58
C VAL A 461 -10.43 2.78 7.56
N ASP A 462 -9.52 1.81 7.38
CA ASP A 462 -9.72 0.65 6.50
C ASP A 462 -10.96 -0.16 6.92
N SER A 463 -11.11 -0.41 8.22
CA SER A 463 -12.26 -1.11 8.79
C SER A 463 -13.55 -0.32 8.57
N PHE A 464 -13.54 1.00 8.79
CA PHE A 464 -14.68 1.88 8.53
C PHE A 464 -15.12 1.82 7.06
N ILE A 465 -14.21 2.08 6.10
CA ILE A 465 -14.57 2.11 4.68
C ILE A 465 -15.03 0.73 4.21
N THR A 466 -14.35 -0.33 4.64
CA THR A 466 -14.73 -1.71 4.28
C THR A 466 -16.09 -2.09 4.88
N THR A 467 -16.38 -1.72 6.13
CA THR A 467 -17.67 -2.01 6.76
C THR A 467 -18.81 -1.19 6.18
N VAL A 468 -18.61 0.10 5.87
CA VAL A 468 -19.59 0.92 5.14
C VAL A 468 -19.88 0.31 3.78
N TYR A 469 -18.84 -0.02 3.02
CA TYR A 469 -19.00 -0.66 1.72
C TYR A 469 -19.80 -1.98 1.80
N ASN A 470 -19.45 -2.85 2.75
CA ASN A 470 -20.13 -4.13 2.93
C ASN A 470 -21.59 -3.96 3.39
N ARG A 471 -21.87 -3.01 4.29
CA ARG A 471 -23.23 -2.76 4.82
C ARG A 471 -24.12 -1.96 3.86
N SER A 472 -23.53 -1.26 2.90
CA SER A 472 -24.26 -0.51 1.85
C SER A 472 -24.90 -1.39 0.77
N LEU A 473 -24.94 -2.72 0.97
CA LEU A 473 -25.50 -3.72 0.04
C LEU A 473 -24.75 -3.85 -1.29
N MET A 474 -23.66 -3.11 -1.48
CA MET A 474 -22.87 -3.04 -2.73
C MET A 474 -22.10 -4.32 -3.07
N ASN A 475 -21.93 -5.22 -2.10
CA ASN A 475 -21.35 -6.55 -2.32
C ASN A 475 -22.30 -7.51 -3.05
N SER A 476 -23.61 -7.25 -3.03
CA SER A 476 -24.59 -8.10 -3.70
C SER A 476 -24.99 -7.49 -5.03
N SER A 477 -24.57 -8.13 -6.13
CA SER A 477 -24.94 -7.71 -7.49
C SER A 477 -26.46 -7.69 -7.71
N ILE A 478 -27.21 -8.52 -6.97
CA ILE A 478 -28.68 -8.57 -7.02
C ILE A 478 -29.27 -7.32 -6.35
N ALA A 479 -28.77 -6.96 -5.17
CA ALA A 479 -29.24 -5.77 -4.46
C ALA A 479 -28.95 -4.49 -5.27
N CYS A 480 -27.77 -4.39 -5.88
CA CYS A 480 -27.43 -3.27 -6.76
C CYS A 480 -28.40 -3.15 -7.95
N LYS A 481 -28.79 -4.27 -8.58
CA LYS A 481 -29.77 -4.27 -9.67
C LYS A 481 -31.15 -3.81 -9.22
N ILE A 482 -31.64 -4.32 -8.09
CA ILE A 482 -32.95 -3.91 -7.54
C ILE A 482 -32.96 -2.42 -7.21
N ILE A 483 -31.90 -1.90 -6.59
CA ILE A 483 -31.77 -0.47 -6.27
C ILE A 483 -31.70 0.34 -7.57
N HIS A 484 -30.92 -0.10 -8.55
CA HIS A 484 -30.85 0.56 -9.86
C HIS A 484 -32.22 0.62 -10.53
N ASP A 485 -32.96 -0.49 -10.55
CA ASP A 485 -34.27 -0.57 -11.19
C ASP A 485 -35.28 0.33 -10.46
N LEU A 486 -35.28 0.33 -9.12
CA LEU A 486 -36.09 1.23 -8.30
C LEU A 486 -35.78 2.70 -8.59
N LEU A 487 -34.49 3.07 -8.66
CA LEU A 487 -34.07 4.43 -8.95
C LEU A 487 -34.45 4.83 -10.39
N SER A 488 -34.26 3.95 -11.37
CA SER A 488 -34.63 4.21 -12.77
C SER A 488 -36.15 4.38 -12.94
N LEU A 489 -36.94 3.58 -12.24
CA LEU A 489 -38.41 3.69 -12.21
C LEU A 489 -38.83 5.01 -11.57
N SER A 490 -38.27 5.35 -10.41
CA SER A 490 -38.60 6.59 -9.71
C SER A 490 -38.28 7.84 -10.55
N PHE A 491 -37.16 7.83 -11.27
CA PHE A 491 -36.74 8.92 -12.13
C PHE A 491 -37.62 9.02 -13.38
N SER A 492 -37.82 7.91 -14.10
CA SER A 492 -38.63 7.89 -15.33
C SER A 492 -40.10 8.25 -15.08
N VAL A 493 -40.68 7.79 -13.97
CA VAL A 493 -42.05 8.15 -13.58
C VAL A 493 -42.13 9.64 -13.22
N SER A 494 -41.16 10.17 -12.47
CA SER A 494 -41.14 11.60 -12.10
C SER A 494 -41.01 12.52 -13.32
N LEU A 495 -40.18 12.15 -14.29
CA LEU A 495 -40.06 12.88 -15.56
C LEU A 495 -41.32 12.80 -16.42
N LYS A 496 -41.91 11.60 -16.57
CA LYS A 496 -43.14 11.45 -17.35
C LYS A 496 -44.28 12.26 -16.74
N ILE A 497 -44.44 12.24 -15.42
CA ILE A 497 -45.49 13.00 -14.73
C ILE A 497 -45.28 14.51 -14.93
N SER A 498 -44.07 15.03 -14.75
CA SER A 498 -43.78 16.45 -14.97
C SER A 498 -44.04 16.88 -16.42
N HIS A 499 -43.54 16.15 -17.42
CA HIS A 499 -43.82 16.44 -18.83
C HIS A 499 -45.32 16.38 -19.17
N THR A 500 -46.07 15.41 -18.63
CA THR A 500 -47.52 15.34 -18.88
C THR A 500 -48.28 16.51 -18.27
N ILE A 501 -47.84 17.02 -17.12
CA ILE A 501 -48.49 18.15 -16.45
C ILE A 501 -48.13 19.46 -17.16
N ASP A 502 -46.85 19.65 -17.52
CA ASP A 502 -46.38 20.85 -18.24
C ASP A 502 -46.94 20.95 -19.66
N ALA A 503 -47.31 19.84 -20.31
CA ALA A 503 -48.01 19.84 -21.60
C ALA A 503 -49.51 20.18 -21.50
N HIS A 504 -50.09 20.13 -20.30
CA HIS A 504 -51.51 20.38 -20.04
C HIS A 504 -51.79 21.70 -19.31
N VAL A 505 -50.76 22.35 -18.77
CA VAL A 505 -50.76 23.74 -18.27
C VAL A 505 -50.43 24.68 -19.43
#